data_AF-A0A4Y8AF07-F1
#
_entry.id   AF-A0A4Y8AF07-F1
#
_cell.length_a   1.000
_cell.length_b   1.000
_cell.length_c   1.000
_cell.angle_alpha   90.00
_cell.angle_beta   90.00
_cell.angle_gamma   90.00
#
_symmetry.space_group_name_H-M   'P 1'
#
loop_
_entity.id
_entity.type
_entity.pdbx_description
1 polymer ?
#
loop_
_entity_poly.entity_id
_entity_poly.type
_entity_poly.pdbx_seq_one_letter_code
_entity_poly.pdbx_strand_id
1 'polypeptide(L)'
;MPFKKRPLISKLWLKYTDRDTYKTYKWELGNYKQSQFTNFLLGSQRLNNLSKITGAAKNKGHLNVIHSGNAGDIMYALPTLKKIHEQTGVPVNLYLGLNKPMLLQHNTTHPLGNVMFNQKMADMITPLIRQQAYINICQPYTDEVIDIDLDYFRAGLIPLDKGNIARWCGYITGVTPDLWQNWLSVKPDTDYADTIVIARSARYQNKQIDYSFISQYQNVVFIGVETEYSEIKKMIPNIRWEPVNDFLQMACIIAGCKFFIGNQSFPFSIAEGLKVPRVLELSFDVINVVPEGPGGNDFLFQQHFESLVAALYHAER
;
A
#
# COMPACT_ATOMS: atom_id res chain seq x y z
N MET A 1 28.37 26.07 -13.85
CA MET A 1 27.66 26.03 -15.16
C MET A 1 26.42 25.15 -15.01
N PRO A 2 25.29 25.47 -15.68
CA PRO A 2 24.12 24.59 -15.66
C PRO A 2 24.45 23.25 -16.30
N PHE A 3 24.02 22.15 -15.67
CA PHE A 3 24.24 20.80 -16.18
C PHE A 3 23.58 20.64 -17.56
N LYS A 4 24.34 20.16 -18.55
CA LYS A 4 23.84 19.93 -19.92
C LYS A 4 23.78 18.44 -20.22
N LYS A 5 22.58 17.94 -20.55
CA LYS A 5 22.42 16.53 -20.98
C LYS A 5 23.22 16.29 -22.26
N ARG A 6 24.04 15.24 -22.27
CA ARG A 6 24.77 14.77 -23.45
C ARG A 6 23.86 13.89 -24.32
N PRO A 7 23.96 13.95 -25.66
CA PRO A 7 23.28 13.03 -26.56
C PRO A 7 23.79 11.59 -26.38
N LEU A 8 22.98 10.61 -26.79
CA LEU A 8 23.23 9.18 -26.54
C LEU A 8 24.62 8.73 -27.01
N ILE A 9 25.03 9.15 -28.21
CA ILE A 9 26.32 8.80 -28.82
C ILE A 9 27.49 9.37 -27.98
N SER A 10 27.40 10.63 -27.56
CA SER A 10 28.44 11.26 -26.71
C SER A 10 28.55 10.59 -25.35
N LYS A 11 27.42 10.17 -24.76
CA LYS A 11 27.39 9.43 -23.49
C LYS A 11 28.01 8.04 -23.64
N LEU A 12 27.70 7.34 -24.72
CA LEU A 12 28.27 6.01 -25.01
C LEU A 12 29.76 6.13 -25.27
N TRP A 13 30.18 7.09 -26.09
CA TRP A 13 31.59 7.37 -26.33
C TRP A 13 32.34 7.63 -25.03
N LEU A 14 31.82 8.53 -24.17
CA LEU A 14 32.40 8.81 -22.86
C LEU A 14 32.53 7.56 -21.98
N LYS A 15 31.53 6.65 -21.99
CA LYS A 15 31.58 5.39 -21.24
C LYS A 15 32.79 4.52 -21.61
N TYR A 16 33.19 4.55 -22.89
CA TYR A 16 34.28 3.73 -23.41
C TYR A 16 35.63 4.46 -23.43
N THR A 17 35.65 5.78 -23.56
CA THR A 17 36.89 6.56 -23.66
C THR A 17 37.39 7.10 -22.31
N ASP A 18 36.49 7.41 -21.38
CA ASP A 18 36.85 7.95 -20.06
C ASP A 18 35.80 7.54 -19.01
N ARG A 19 36.12 6.43 -18.33
CA ARG A 19 35.21 5.80 -17.38
C ARG A 19 34.95 6.67 -16.14
N ASP A 20 35.91 7.47 -15.71
CA ASP A 20 35.75 8.29 -14.51
C ASP A 20 34.92 9.54 -14.82
N THR A 21 35.17 10.21 -15.94
CA THR A 21 34.29 11.29 -16.41
C THR A 21 32.88 10.77 -16.73
N TYR A 22 32.72 9.53 -17.21
CA TYR A 22 31.41 8.91 -17.35
C TYR A 22 30.68 8.69 -16.00
N LYS A 23 31.39 8.25 -14.96
CA LYS A 23 30.81 8.12 -13.61
C LYS A 23 30.37 9.49 -13.07
N THR A 24 31.22 10.51 -13.19
CA THR A 24 30.89 11.89 -12.78
C THR A 24 29.68 12.42 -13.54
N TYR A 25 29.65 12.27 -14.85
CA TYR A 25 28.49 12.65 -15.68
C TYR A 25 27.20 11.92 -15.26
N LYS A 26 27.29 10.62 -14.91
CA LYS A 26 26.15 9.83 -14.44
C LYS A 26 25.63 10.31 -13.09
N TRP A 27 26.52 10.69 -12.18
CA TRP A 27 26.19 11.26 -10.88
C TRP A 27 25.53 12.65 -11.05
N GLU A 28 26.13 13.53 -11.85
CA GLU A 28 25.57 14.86 -12.16
C GLU A 28 24.21 14.77 -12.87
N LEU A 29 24.03 13.81 -13.78
CA LEU A 29 22.73 13.54 -14.43
C LEU A 29 21.67 13.10 -13.41
N GLY A 30 22.07 12.32 -12.41
CA GLY A 30 21.22 11.94 -11.28
C GLY A 30 20.77 13.16 -10.48
N ASN A 31 21.73 13.99 -10.04
CA ASN A 31 21.46 15.22 -9.29
C ASN A 31 20.62 16.22 -10.09
N TYR A 32 20.86 16.38 -11.39
CA TYR A 32 20.06 17.24 -12.25
C TYR A 32 18.61 16.77 -12.34
N LYS A 33 18.39 15.46 -12.54
CA LYS A 33 17.03 14.90 -12.56
C LYS A 33 16.32 15.10 -11.23
N GLN A 34 17.03 14.87 -10.12
CA GLN A 34 16.53 15.11 -8.78
C GLN A 34 16.15 16.59 -8.58
N SER A 35 17.03 17.54 -8.94
CA SER A 35 16.76 18.98 -8.82
C SER A 35 15.57 19.44 -9.66
N GLN A 36 15.48 19.02 -10.93
CA GLN A 36 14.34 19.34 -11.80
C GLN A 36 13.02 18.80 -11.23
N PHE A 37 13.05 17.60 -10.68
CA PHE A 37 11.89 16.98 -10.08
C PHE A 37 11.50 17.63 -8.74
N THR A 38 12.47 17.99 -7.90
CA THR A 38 12.24 18.78 -6.69
C THR A 38 11.58 20.12 -7.03
N ASN A 39 12.07 20.82 -8.06
CA ASN A 39 11.46 22.07 -8.52
C ASN A 39 10.02 21.86 -9.02
N PHE A 40 9.75 20.74 -9.68
CA PHE A 40 8.41 20.36 -10.10
C PHE A 40 7.49 20.09 -8.91
N LEU A 41 7.94 19.34 -7.89
CA LEU A 41 7.18 19.09 -6.66
C LEU A 41 6.95 20.38 -5.85
N LEU A 42 7.93 21.26 -5.80
CA LEU A 42 7.88 22.53 -5.06
C LEU A 42 7.18 23.66 -5.84
N GLY A 43 6.70 23.39 -7.05
CA GLY A 43 6.01 24.38 -7.89
C GLY A 43 4.89 25.10 -7.13
N SER A 44 4.81 26.42 -7.33
CA SER A 44 3.90 27.31 -6.57
C SER A 44 2.43 26.88 -6.64
N GLN A 45 2.00 26.35 -7.80
CA GLN A 45 0.61 25.94 -8.06
C GLN A 45 0.20 24.60 -7.44
N ARG A 46 1.13 23.81 -6.88
CA ARG A 46 0.79 22.50 -6.28
C ARG A 46 0.28 22.62 -4.85
N LEU A 47 -0.69 21.78 -4.51
CA LEU A 47 -1.18 21.56 -3.15
C LEU A 47 -0.24 20.61 -2.37
N ASN A 48 0.98 21.09 -2.13
CA ASN A 48 2.09 20.33 -1.54
C ASN A 48 2.39 20.69 -0.08
N ASN A 49 1.49 21.42 0.57
CA ASN A 49 1.53 21.68 2.00
C ASN A 49 0.11 21.97 2.52
N LEU A 50 -0.06 21.83 3.84
CA LEU A 50 -1.34 21.98 4.50
C LEU A 50 -2.00 23.35 4.31
N SER A 51 -1.23 24.44 4.29
CA SER A 51 -1.78 25.79 4.12
C SER A 51 -2.46 25.94 2.75
N LYS A 52 -1.78 25.51 1.68
CA LYS A 52 -2.33 25.52 0.33
C LYS A 52 -3.54 24.59 0.21
N ILE A 53 -3.45 23.38 0.76
CA ILE A 53 -4.56 22.40 0.76
C ILE A 53 -5.79 23.00 1.45
N THR A 54 -5.59 23.62 2.63
CA THR A 54 -6.68 24.26 3.39
C THR A 54 -7.29 25.44 2.64
N GLY A 55 -6.46 26.24 1.96
CA GLY A 55 -6.94 27.34 1.11
C GLY A 55 -7.81 26.84 -0.04
N ALA A 56 -7.35 25.80 -0.76
CA ALA A 56 -8.12 25.18 -1.83
C ALA A 56 -9.44 24.55 -1.32
N ALA A 57 -9.37 23.83 -0.20
CA ALA A 57 -10.51 23.21 0.46
C ALA A 57 -11.59 24.23 0.84
N LYS A 58 -11.22 25.36 1.48
CA LYS A 58 -12.16 26.43 1.84
C LYS A 58 -12.85 27.05 0.64
N ASN A 59 -12.13 27.20 -0.48
CA ASN A 59 -12.68 27.82 -1.68
C ASN A 59 -13.64 26.87 -2.44
N LYS A 60 -13.38 25.56 -2.44
CA LYS A 60 -14.14 24.57 -3.23
C LYS A 60 -15.20 23.79 -2.44
N GLY A 61 -15.05 23.69 -1.12
CA GLY A 61 -15.90 22.86 -0.26
C GLY A 61 -15.67 21.36 -0.40
N HIS A 62 -14.70 20.93 -1.21
CA HIS A 62 -14.28 19.53 -1.41
C HIS A 62 -12.85 19.51 -2.00
N LEU A 63 -12.24 18.32 -2.04
CA LEU A 63 -10.97 18.09 -2.73
C LEU A 63 -11.06 16.89 -3.66
N ASN A 64 -10.71 17.07 -4.93
CA ASN A 64 -10.59 15.99 -5.91
C ASN A 64 -9.17 15.42 -5.90
N VAL A 65 -9.04 14.14 -5.58
CA VAL A 65 -7.76 13.46 -5.45
C VAL A 65 -7.72 12.27 -6.40
N ILE A 66 -6.59 12.03 -7.08
CA ILE A 66 -6.40 10.85 -7.92
C ILE A 66 -5.30 9.94 -7.38
N HIS A 67 -5.51 8.63 -7.53
CA HIS A 67 -4.51 7.61 -7.27
C HIS A 67 -4.67 6.44 -8.26
N SER A 68 -3.56 5.92 -8.79
CA SER A 68 -3.55 4.90 -9.86
C SER A 68 -2.64 3.69 -9.59
N GLY A 69 -2.07 3.60 -8.39
CA GLY A 69 -1.29 2.43 -7.97
C GLY A 69 -2.14 1.16 -7.78
N ASN A 70 -1.48 0.09 -7.34
CA ASN A 70 -2.18 -1.16 -7.02
C ASN A 70 -3.14 -0.94 -5.83
N ALA A 71 -4.06 -1.88 -5.60
CA ALA A 71 -5.02 -1.80 -4.50
C ALA A 71 -4.38 -1.54 -3.12
N GLY A 72 -3.21 -2.12 -2.85
CA GLY A 72 -2.46 -1.87 -1.61
C GLY A 72 -1.95 -0.43 -1.50
N ASP A 73 -1.46 0.15 -2.60
CA ASP A 73 -1.01 1.55 -2.61
C ASP A 73 -2.18 2.50 -2.34
N ILE A 74 -3.33 2.25 -2.99
CA ILE A 74 -4.57 3.02 -2.77
C ILE A 74 -4.99 2.93 -1.30
N MET A 75 -4.92 1.74 -0.70
CA MET A 75 -5.23 1.55 0.71
C MET A 75 -4.30 2.33 1.64
N TYR A 76 -2.99 2.29 1.37
CA TYR A 76 -2.01 3.03 2.17
C TYR A 76 -2.03 4.54 1.93
N ALA A 77 -2.75 5.04 0.92
CA ALA A 77 -3.01 6.47 0.75
C ALA A 77 -4.11 7.00 1.69
N LEU A 78 -5.06 6.15 2.09
CA LEU A 78 -6.21 6.52 2.92
C LEU A 78 -5.88 7.24 4.24
N PRO A 79 -4.85 6.85 5.04
CA PRO A 79 -4.53 7.59 6.25
C PRO A 79 -4.14 9.05 5.99
N THR A 80 -3.49 9.34 4.85
CA THR A 80 -3.20 10.73 4.46
C THR A 80 -4.49 11.47 4.08
N LEU A 81 -5.41 10.82 3.37
CA LEU A 81 -6.71 11.40 3.01
C LEU A 81 -7.59 11.68 4.24
N LYS A 82 -7.65 10.74 5.19
CA LYS A 82 -8.32 10.93 6.48
C LYS A 82 -7.77 12.15 7.21
N LYS A 83 -6.43 12.29 7.26
CA LYS A 83 -5.80 13.44 7.91
C LYS A 83 -6.10 14.76 7.21
N ILE A 84 -6.10 14.78 5.87
CA ILE A 84 -6.51 15.95 5.08
C ILE A 84 -7.95 16.34 5.43
N HIS A 85 -8.88 15.38 5.46
CA HIS A 85 -10.26 15.63 5.83
C HIS A 85 -10.37 16.22 7.24
N GLU A 86 -9.72 15.63 8.24
CA GLU A 86 -9.72 16.12 9.63
C GLU A 86 -9.20 17.55 9.76
N GLN A 87 -8.15 17.91 9.01
CA GLN A 87 -7.54 19.23 9.11
C GLN A 87 -8.29 20.31 8.32
N THR A 88 -8.99 19.92 7.25
CA THR A 88 -9.68 20.87 6.36
C THR A 88 -11.18 20.96 6.63
N GLY A 89 -11.78 19.92 7.21
CA GLY A 89 -13.22 19.80 7.41
C GLY A 89 -14.03 19.54 6.14
N VAL A 90 -13.39 19.36 4.98
CA VAL A 90 -14.08 19.15 3.71
C VAL A 90 -14.04 17.68 3.27
N PRO A 91 -15.06 17.19 2.56
CA PRO A 91 -15.05 15.85 1.97
C PRO A 91 -13.96 15.67 0.90
N VAL A 92 -13.44 14.44 0.79
CA VAL A 92 -12.49 14.03 -0.26
C VAL A 92 -13.20 13.18 -1.32
N ASN A 93 -13.02 13.53 -2.59
CA ASN A 93 -13.41 12.72 -3.74
C ASN A 93 -12.18 11.98 -4.26
N LEU A 94 -12.16 10.65 -4.17
CA LEU A 94 -11.05 9.81 -4.61
C LEU A 94 -11.35 9.17 -5.98
N TYR A 95 -10.64 9.63 -7.01
CA TYR A 95 -10.70 9.08 -8.36
C TYR A 95 -9.63 8.00 -8.56
N LEU A 96 -10.05 6.88 -9.14
CA LEU A 96 -9.20 5.71 -9.40
C LEU A 96 -8.69 5.77 -10.83
N GLY A 97 -7.40 6.01 -11.01
CA GLY A 97 -6.78 5.96 -12.33
C GLY A 97 -6.59 4.52 -12.79
N LEU A 98 -7.30 4.12 -13.85
CA LEU A 98 -7.27 2.76 -14.36
C LEU A 98 -6.22 2.59 -15.46
N ASN A 99 -5.83 1.33 -15.69
CA ASN A 99 -5.06 0.87 -16.85
C ASN A 99 -3.69 1.53 -17.03
N LYS A 100 -3.09 2.08 -15.96
CA LYS A 100 -1.69 2.52 -16.02
C LYS A 100 -0.77 1.31 -16.28
N PRO A 101 0.11 1.38 -17.30
CA PRO A 101 1.02 0.29 -17.62
C PRO A 101 1.92 -0.06 -16.44
N MET A 102 2.07 -1.35 -16.18
CA MET A 102 3.00 -1.85 -15.17
C MET A 102 4.31 -2.27 -15.83
N LEU A 103 5.43 -1.77 -15.32
CA LEU A 103 6.76 -2.24 -15.72
C LEU A 103 7.06 -3.53 -14.96
N LEU A 104 6.75 -4.69 -15.57
CA LEU A 104 7.11 -5.99 -15.03
C LEU A 104 8.58 -6.31 -15.31
N GLN A 105 9.27 -6.95 -14.35
CA GLN A 105 10.55 -7.58 -14.64
C GLN A 105 10.30 -8.82 -15.53
N HIS A 106 11.24 -9.14 -16.42
CA HIS A 106 11.13 -10.32 -17.30
C HIS A 106 10.76 -11.57 -16.48
N ASN A 107 9.76 -12.32 -16.94
CA ASN A 107 9.23 -13.57 -16.35
C ASN A 107 8.45 -13.45 -15.03
N THR A 108 7.92 -12.27 -14.68
CA THR A 108 6.97 -12.14 -13.56
C THR A 108 5.53 -11.99 -14.06
N THR A 109 4.63 -12.86 -13.59
CA THR A 109 3.19 -12.76 -13.85
C THR A 109 2.50 -12.02 -12.72
N HIS A 110 1.73 -10.99 -13.03
CA HIS A 110 0.85 -10.33 -12.08
C HIS A 110 -0.59 -10.80 -12.27
N PRO A 111 -1.40 -10.93 -11.20
CA PRO A 111 -2.80 -11.36 -11.32
C PRO A 111 -3.64 -10.49 -12.28
N LEU A 112 -3.25 -9.25 -12.52
CA LEU A 112 -3.94 -8.30 -13.42
C LEU A 112 -3.26 -8.15 -14.80
N GLY A 113 -2.29 -8.99 -15.14
CA GLY A 113 -1.54 -8.90 -16.40
C GLY A 113 -0.64 -7.66 -16.45
N ASN A 114 -0.80 -6.82 -17.48
CA ASN A 114 0.12 -5.71 -17.80
C ASN A 114 -0.26 -4.34 -17.19
N VAL A 115 -1.29 -4.29 -16.35
CA VAL A 115 -1.78 -3.05 -15.72
C VAL A 115 -1.72 -3.15 -14.20
N MET A 116 -1.52 -1.99 -13.55
CA MET A 116 -1.48 -1.91 -12.08
C MET A 116 -2.87 -2.05 -11.45
N PHE A 117 -3.89 -1.52 -12.12
CA PHE A 117 -5.25 -1.43 -11.57
C PHE A 117 -6.26 -1.40 -12.72
N ASN A 118 -7.26 -2.28 -12.69
CA ASN A 118 -8.27 -2.42 -13.75
C ASN A 118 -9.69 -2.25 -13.21
N GLN A 119 -10.69 -2.29 -14.09
CA GLN A 119 -12.09 -2.08 -13.71
C GLN A 119 -12.56 -3.08 -12.64
N LYS A 120 -12.23 -4.37 -12.78
CA LYS A 120 -12.59 -5.40 -11.79
C LYS A 120 -12.07 -5.04 -10.39
N MET A 121 -10.84 -4.54 -10.28
CA MET A 121 -10.28 -4.13 -9.00
C MET A 121 -10.92 -2.85 -8.45
N ALA A 122 -11.31 -1.92 -9.33
CA ALA A 122 -12.10 -0.76 -8.94
C ALA A 122 -13.44 -1.21 -8.34
N ASP A 123 -14.16 -2.11 -9.02
CA ASP A 123 -15.45 -2.63 -8.55
C ASP A 123 -15.31 -3.34 -7.19
N MET A 124 -14.23 -4.11 -6.97
CA MET A 124 -13.95 -4.78 -5.70
C MET A 124 -13.63 -3.83 -4.54
N ILE A 125 -12.90 -2.73 -4.78
CA ILE A 125 -12.42 -1.83 -3.71
C ILE A 125 -13.40 -0.70 -3.38
N THR A 126 -14.19 -0.25 -4.36
CA THR A 126 -15.08 0.89 -4.21
C THR A 126 -16.07 0.75 -3.04
N PRO A 127 -16.71 -0.42 -2.78
CA PRO A 127 -17.59 -0.58 -1.63
C PRO A 127 -16.92 -0.27 -0.29
N LEU A 128 -15.67 -0.74 -0.10
CA LEU A 128 -14.90 -0.49 1.12
C LEU A 128 -14.53 0.99 1.29
N ILE A 129 -14.05 1.63 0.20
CA ILE A 129 -13.60 3.02 0.24
C ILE A 129 -14.79 3.97 0.49
N ARG A 130 -15.94 3.73 -0.16
CA ARG A 130 -17.15 4.58 0.01
C ARG A 130 -17.76 4.51 1.40
N GLN A 131 -17.46 3.47 2.18
CA GLN A 131 -17.93 3.37 3.56
C GLN A 131 -17.19 4.30 4.53
N GLN A 132 -16.02 4.83 4.13
CA GLN A 132 -15.20 5.65 5.01
C GLN A 132 -15.75 7.07 5.09
N ALA A 133 -16.02 7.57 6.31
CA ALA A 133 -16.70 8.85 6.52
C ALA A 133 -15.97 10.08 5.94
N TYR A 134 -14.65 9.98 5.72
CA TYR A 134 -13.83 11.04 5.13
C TYR A 134 -13.83 11.02 3.58
N ILE A 135 -14.45 10.02 2.95
CA ILE A 135 -14.61 9.89 1.51
C ILE A 135 -16.05 10.21 1.11
N ASN A 136 -16.22 11.12 0.15
CA ASN A 136 -17.52 11.46 -0.42
C ASN A 136 -17.79 10.72 -1.74
N ILE A 137 -16.80 10.63 -2.62
CA ILE A 137 -16.89 9.94 -3.90
C ILE A 137 -15.71 8.97 -4.03
N CYS A 138 -15.97 7.78 -4.55
CA CYS A 138 -14.93 6.89 -5.07
C CYS A 138 -15.41 6.26 -6.38
N GLN A 139 -14.74 6.58 -7.48
CA GLN A 139 -15.09 6.10 -8.83
C GLN A 139 -13.87 6.12 -9.78
N PRO A 140 -13.90 5.39 -10.90
CA PRO A 140 -12.91 5.53 -11.96
C PRO A 140 -12.77 6.98 -12.45
N TYR A 141 -11.54 7.40 -12.74
CA TYR A 141 -11.24 8.72 -13.33
C TYR A 141 -11.72 8.80 -14.78
N THR A 142 -12.40 9.89 -15.16
CA THR A 142 -12.99 10.12 -16.49
C THR A 142 -12.71 11.50 -17.09
N ASP A 143 -11.75 12.25 -16.53
CA ASP A 143 -11.35 13.64 -16.89
C ASP A 143 -11.81 14.72 -15.89
N GLU A 144 -12.03 14.35 -14.62
CA GLU A 144 -12.30 15.32 -13.56
C GLU A 144 -11.11 16.26 -13.33
N VAL A 145 -11.40 17.47 -12.84
CA VAL A 145 -10.36 18.42 -12.42
C VAL A 145 -9.78 17.97 -11.09
N ILE A 146 -8.52 17.53 -11.12
CA ILE A 146 -7.79 17.01 -9.97
C ILE A 146 -7.06 18.13 -9.21
N ASP A 147 -7.22 18.16 -7.89
CA ASP A 147 -6.53 19.06 -6.97
C ASP A 147 -5.21 18.47 -6.48
N ILE A 148 -5.22 17.17 -6.14
CA ILE A 148 -4.07 16.45 -5.60
C ILE A 148 -3.89 15.17 -6.40
N ASP A 149 -2.71 15.02 -7.01
CA ASP A 149 -2.31 13.77 -7.65
C ASP A 149 -1.33 13.04 -6.75
N LEU A 150 -1.77 11.91 -6.19
CA LEU A 150 -0.98 11.12 -5.27
C LEU A 150 0.08 10.29 -5.98
N ASP A 151 -0.06 10.01 -7.29
CA ASP A 151 0.89 9.16 -8.02
C ASP A 151 2.30 9.74 -8.09
N TYR A 152 2.46 11.02 -7.74
CA TYR A 152 3.76 11.65 -7.58
C TYR A 152 4.66 10.97 -6.56
N PHE A 153 4.14 10.14 -5.66
CA PHE A 153 5.00 9.32 -4.79
C PHE A 153 5.92 8.39 -5.61
N ARG A 154 5.49 7.97 -6.80
CA ARG A 154 6.25 7.10 -7.72
C ARG A 154 7.26 7.82 -8.60
N ALA A 155 7.34 9.15 -8.52
CA ALA A 155 8.15 9.93 -9.45
C ALA A 155 9.65 10.02 -9.10
N GLY A 156 10.11 9.25 -8.10
CA GLY A 156 11.52 8.82 -8.00
C GLY A 156 12.36 9.41 -6.86
N LEU A 157 11.76 10.13 -5.90
CA LEU A 157 12.47 10.60 -4.69
C LEU A 157 12.22 9.77 -3.45
N ILE A 158 11.05 9.14 -3.36
CA ILE A 158 10.68 8.35 -2.20
C ILE A 158 11.26 6.95 -2.39
N PRO A 159 12.04 6.44 -1.44
CA PRO A 159 12.51 5.06 -1.50
C PRO A 159 11.32 4.12 -1.25
N LEU A 160 10.85 3.47 -2.32
CA LEU A 160 9.63 2.65 -2.27
C LEU A 160 9.89 1.23 -1.73
N ASP A 161 11.15 0.86 -1.54
CA ASP A 161 11.63 -0.44 -1.06
C ASP A 161 11.83 -0.49 0.46
N LYS A 162 11.84 0.66 1.14
CA LYS A 162 12.08 0.78 2.58
C LYS A 162 11.24 1.84 3.25
N GLY A 163 11.15 1.79 4.58
CA GLY A 163 10.39 2.75 5.37
C GLY A 163 8.94 2.29 5.55
N ASN A 164 7.98 3.21 5.52
CA ASN A 164 6.56 2.87 5.66
C ASN A 164 5.74 3.46 4.50
N ILE A 165 5.15 2.57 3.70
CA ILE A 165 4.29 2.87 2.54
C ILE A 165 3.13 3.81 2.91
N ALA A 166 2.61 3.72 4.12
CA ALA A 166 1.53 4.58 4.61
C ALA A 166 1.94 6.07 4.75
N ARG A 167 3.24 6.38 4.66
CA ARG A 167 3.77 7.75 4.69
C ARG A 167 4.01 8.37 3.32
N TRP A 168 4.01 7.57 2.25
CA TRP A 168 4.45 8.03 0.93
C TRP A 168 3.61 9.19 0.40
N CYS A 169 2.29 9.10 0.51
CA CYS A 169 1.39 10.18 0.12
C CYS A 169 1.55 11.43 1.01
N GLY A 170 1.84 11.25 2.29
CA GLY A 170 2.14 12.33 3.22
C GLY A 170 3.41 13.11 2.85
N TYR A 171 4.44 12.45 2.31
CA TYR A 171 5.63 13.12 1.79
C TYR A 171 5.36 14.01 0.59
N ILE A 172 4.32 13.72 -0.19
CA ILE A 172 3.93 14.53 -1.36
C ILE A 172 3.07 15.73 -0.96
N THR A 173 2.18 15.55 0.02
CA THR A 173 1.21 16.58 0.44
C THR A 173 1.73 17.46 1.59
N GLY A 174 2.78 17.03 2.27
CA GLY A 174 3.24 17.66 3.51
C GLY A 174 2.32 17.39 4.71
N VAL A 175 1.40 16.42 4.59
CA VAL A 175 0.47 16.02 5.66
C VAL A 175 1.00 14.76 6.34
N THR A 176 1.17 14.82 7.66
CA THR A 176 1.62 13.67 8.46
C THR A 176 0.42 12.89 8.99
N PRO A 177 0.14 11.67 8.49
CA PRO A 177 -0.98 10.87 8.98
C PRO A 177 -0.71 10.25 10.36
N ASP A 178 -1.77 10.06 11.15
CA ASP A 178 -1.73 9.35 12.43
C ASP A 178 -1.81 7.84 12.20
N LEU A 179 -0.66 7.22 11.95
CA LEU A 179 -0.62 5.81 11.54
C LEU A 179 -0.98 4.82 12.65
N TRP A 180 -0.92 5.23 13.91
CA TRP A 180 -1.26 4.39 15.06
C TRP A 180 -2.77 4.28 15.30
N GLN A 181 -3.59 5.05 14.58
CA GLN A 181 -5.07 5.02 14.66
C GLN A 181 -5.69 4.31 13.46
N ASN A 182 -6.93 3.88 13.61
CA ASN A 182 -7.72 3.33 12.52
C ASN A 182 -7.90 4.38 11.41
N TRP A 183 -7.65 3.95 10.18
CA TRP A 183 -8.06 4.69 8.98
C TRP A 183 -9.11 3.94 8.16
N LEU A 184 -9.50 2.74 8.60
CA LEU A 184 -10.67 2.03 8.12
C LEU A 184 -11.71 1.85 9.24
N SER A 185 -12.98 1.91 8.85
CA SER A 185 -14.12 1.58 9.69
C SER A 185 -15.09 0.72 8.88
N VAL A 186 -15.44 -0.43 9.45
CA VAL A 186 -16.42 -1.38 8.92
C VAL A 186 -17.15 -2.04 10.08
N LYS A 187 -18.31 -2.64 9.81
CA LYS A 187 -18.98 -3.48 10.79
C LYS A 187 -18.24 -4.84 10.85
N PRO A 188 -17.77 -5.29 12.02
CA PRO A 188 -17.12 -6.60 12.12
C PRO A 188 -18.12 -7.73 11.86
N ASP A 189 -17.65 -8.79 11.22
CA ASP A 189 -18.39 -10.05 11.09
C ASP A 189 -18.07 -10.94 12.31
N THR A 190 -19.03 -11.04 13.23
CA THR A 190 -18.84 -11.73 14.51
C THR A 190 -18.70 -13.23 14.39
N ASP A 191 -19.06 -13.82 13.24
CA ASP A 191 -18.91 -15.26 13.01
C ASP A 191 -17.42 -15.67 12.99
N TYR A 192 -16.52 -14.70 12.76
CA TYR A 192 -15.08 -14.89 12.75
C TYR A 192 -14.41 -14.61 14.10
N ALA A 193 -15.18 -14.39 15.17
CA ALA A 193 -14.66 -13.96 16.47
C ALA A 193 -13.49 -14.81 17.01
N ASP A 194 -13.58 -16.13 16.85
CA ASP A 194 -12.56 -17.08 17.30
C ASP A 194 -11.72 -17.64 16.14
N THR A 195 -11.66 -16.93 15.01
CA THR A 195 -10.99 -17.37 13.78
C THR A 195 -9.63 -16.69 13.59
N ILE A 196 -8.61 -17.48 13.28
CA ILE A 196 -7.33 -16.99 12.73
C ILE A 196 -7.52 -16.80 11.23
N VAL A 197 -7.46 -15.55 10.76
CA VAL A 197 -7.57 -15.23 9.34
C VAL A 197 -6.19 -15.04 8.74
N ILE A 198 -5.90 -15.76 7.67
CA ILE A 198 -4.59 -15.76 7.00
C ILE A 198 -4.74 -15.29 5.56
N ALA A 199 -3.85 -14.43 5.10
CA ALA A 199 -3.62 -14.17 3.69
C ALA A 199 -2.13 -14.13 3.40
N ARG A 200 -1.66 -14.92 2.43
CA ARG A 200 -0.24 -14.99 2.08
C ARG A 200 -0.07 -14.94 0.58
N SER A 201 0.32 -13.78 0.08
CA SER A 201 0.47 -13.59 -1.36
C SER A 201 1.75 -14.23 -1.89
N ALA A 202 1.81 -14.49 -3.20
CA ALA A 202 3.02 -15.02 -3.86
C ALA A 202 4.22 -14.03 -3.87
N ARG A 203 3.99 -12.75 -3.58
CA ARG A 203 5.03 -11.70 -3.54
C ARG A 203 5.44 -11.42 -2.10
N TYR A 204 6.66 -10.90 -1.92
CA TYR A 204 7.15 -10.46 -0.61
C TYR A 204 7.02 -11.53 0.48
N GLN A 205 7.25 -12.80 0.12
CA GLN A 205 7.32 -13.89 1.08
C GLN A 205 8.71 -13.94 1.72
N ASN A 206 8.73 -14.34 2.98
CA ASN A 206 9.92 -14.86 3.62
C ASN A 206 9.97 -16.38 3.40
N LYS A 207 10.83 -16.81 2.47
CA LYS A 207 10.96 -18.22 2.10
C LYS A 207 11.51 -19.12 3.21
N GLN A 208 12.00 -18.53 4.31
CA GLN A 208 12.53 -19.27 5.45
C GLN A 208 11.46 -19.57 6.52
N ILE A 209 10.24 -19.04 6.36
CA ILE A 209 9.17 -19.19 7.34
C ILE A 209 8.29 -20.38 6.98
N ASP A 210 8.07 -21.24 7.97
CA ASP A 210 7.15 -22.37 7.91
C ASP A 210 5.84 -22.06 8.64
N TYR A 211 4.73 -22.23 7.94
CA TYR A 211 3.39 -22.04 8.47
C TYR A 211 2.79 -23.34 9.02
N SER A 212 3.48 -24.48 8.90
CA SER A 212 2.92 -25.81 9.25
C SER A 212 2.45 -25.93 10.70
N PHE A 213 3.15 -25.26 11.63
CA PHE A 213 2.79 -25.23 13.05
C PHE A 213 1.39 -24.68 13.30
N ILE A 214 0.83 -23.88 12.38
CA ILE A 214 -0.53 -23.32 12.52
C ILE A 214 -1.58 -24.44 12.54
N SER A 215 -1.27 -25.61 11.99
CA SER A 215 -2.18 -26.77 11.97
C SER A 215 -2.62 -27.23 13.36
N GLN A 216 -1.90 -26.83 14.42
CA GLN A 216 -2.28 -27.11 15.81
C GLN A 216 -3.48 -26.28 16.30
N TYR A 217 -3.78 -25.15 15.65
CA TYR A 217 -4.87 -24.26 16.05
C TYR A 217 -6.18 -24.60 15.33
N GLN A 218 -7.29 -24.27 15.98
CA GLN A 218 -8.64 -24.43 15.43
C GLN A 218 -9.07 -23.16 14.70
N ASN A 219 -10.12 -23.27 13.88
CA ASN A 219 -10.76 -22.15 13.19
C ASN A 219 -9.75 -21.30 12.39
N VAL A 220 -9.07 -21.93 11.42
CA VAL A 220 -8.10 -21.25 10.55
C VAL A 220 -8.71 -21.09 9.16
N VAL A 221 -8.80 -19.84 8.72
CA VAL A 221 -9.39 -19.46 7.43
C VAL A 221 -8.36 -18.72 6.58
N PHE A 222 -8.33 -19.05 5.29
CA PHE A 222 -7.59 -18.32 4.28
C PHE A 222 -8.50 -17.41 3.48
N ILE A 223 -8.11 -16.14 3.34
CA ILE A 223 -8.73 -15.19 2.41
C ILE A 223 -7.71 -14.80 1.33
N GLY A 224 -8.14 -14.80 0.07
CA GLY A 224 -7.26 -14.55 -1.07
C GLY A 224 -7.68 -15.35 -2.29
N VAL A 225 -6.81 -15.40 -3.29
CA VAL A 225 -7.10 -16.14 -4.53
C VAL A 225 -6.83 -17.64 -4.36
N GLU A 226 -7.55 -18.45 -5.14
CA GLU A 226 -7.48 -19.92 -5.07
C GLU A 226 -6.06 -20.49 -5.24
N THR A 227 -5.24 -19.87 -6.09
CA THR A 227 -3.85 -20.30 -6.30
C THR A 227 -3.01 -20.13 -5.04
N GLU A 228 -3.20 -19.04 -4.30
CA GLU A 228 -2.47 -18.77 -3.05
C GLU A 228 -3.00 -19.66 -1.92
N TYR A 229 -4.32 -19.93 -1.90
CA TYR A 229 -4.93 -20.92 -1.01
C TYR A 229 -4.31 -22.31 -1.23
N SER A 230 -4.21 -22.75 -2.48
CA SER A 230 -3.69 -24.06 -2.84
C SER A 230 -2.25 -24.26 -2.38
N GLU A 231 -1.43 -23.20 -2.38
CA GLU A 231 -0.06 -23.26 -1.87
C GLU A 231 -0.01 -23.34 -0.34
N ILE A 232 -0.77 -22.51 0.38
CA ILE A 232 -0.73 -22.52 1.85
C ILE A 232 -1.36 -23.78 2.45
N LYS A 233 -2.38 -24.35 1.78
CA LYS A 233 -3.04 -25.60 2.16
C LYS A 233 -2.08 -26.79 2.25
N LYS A 234 -0.97 -26.76 1.49
CA LYS A 234 0.08 -27.80 1.55
C LYS A 234 0.80 -27.81 2.90
N MET A 235 0.93 -26.65 3.54
CA MET A 235 1.55 -26.52 4.88
C MET A 235 0.53 -26.62 6.00
N ILE A 236 -0.71 -26.14 5.78
CA ILE A 236 -1.78 -26.12 6.79
C ILE A 236 -2.97 -26.94 6.30
N PRO A 237 -3.00 -28.29 6.46
CA PRO A 237 -4.04 -29.12 5.88
C PRO A 237 -5.47 -28.81 6.37
N ASN A 238 -5.63 -28.30 7.59
CA ASN A 238 -6.93 -27.93 8.17
C ASN A 238 -7.43 -26.53 7.77
N ILE A 239 -6.67 -25.72 7.01
CA ILE A 239 -7.10 -24.38 6.60
C ILE A 239 -8.27 -24.42 5.62
N ARG A 240 -9.31 -23.64 5.89
CA ARG A 240 -10.49 -23.48 5.01
C ARG A 240 -10.30 -22.28 4.09
N TRP A 241 -10.71 -22.39 2.83
CA TRP A 241 -10.77 -21.22 1.95
C TRP A 241 -12.08 -20.47 2.15
N GLU A 242 -12.00 -19.16 2.31
CA GLU A 242 -13.15 -18.27 2.37
C GLU A 242 -13.06 -17.24 1.23
N PRO A 243 -13.75 -17.49 0.10
CA PRO A 243 -13.81 -16.53 -0.98
C PRO A 243 -14.67 -15.32 -0.60
N VAL A 244 -14.31 -14.15 -1.12
CA VAL A 244 -15.06 -12.90 -0.88
C VAL A 244 -15.63 -12.34 -2.18
N ASN A 245 -16.79 -11.69 -2.08
CA ASN A 245 -17.47 -11.03 -3.18
C ASN A 245 -16.80 -9.68 -3.52
N ASP A 246 -16.36 -8.95 -2.50
CA ASP A 246 -15.68 -7.66 -2.63
C ASP A 246 -14.71 -7.43 -1.45
N PHE A 247 -14.00 -6.31 -1.46
CA PHE A 247 -13.08 -5.98 -0.37
C PHE A 247 -13.76 -5.42 0.87
N LEU A 248 -15.04 -5.05 0.80
CA LEU A 248 -15.80 -4.71 1.99
C LEU A 248 -16.08 -5.97 2.83
N GLN A 249 -16.53 -7.06 2.20
CA GLN A 249 -16.70 -8.34 2.87
C GLN A 249 -15.37 -8.82 3.47
N MET A 250 -14.27 -8.71 2.72
CA MET A 250 -12.93 -9.02 3.23
C MET A 250 -12.60 -8.21 4.49
N ALA A 251 -12.89 -6.91 4.50
CA ALA A 251 -12.65 -6.05 5.66
C ALA A 251 -13.55 -6.40 6.85
N CYS A 252 -14.81 -6.77 6.64
CA CYS A 252 -15.71 -7.24 7.70
C CYS A 252 -15.20 -8.52 8.37
N ILE A 253 -14.74 -9.49 7.58
CA ILE A 253 -14.12 -10.74 8.07
C ILE A 253 -12.87 -10.43 8.89
N ILE A 254 -11.97 -9.59 8.35
CA ILE A 254 -10.74 -9.20 9.06
C ILE A 254 -11.07 -8.44 10.36
N ALA A 255 -12.03 -7.51 10.32
CA ALA A 255 -12.45 -6.75 11.50
C ALA A 255 -13.04 -7.65 12.60
N GLY A 256 -13.68 -8.76 12.22
CA GLY A 256 -14.27 -9.72 13.14
C GLY A 256 -13.32 -10.80 13.65
N CYS A 257 -12.16 -10.99 13.02
CA CYS A 257 -11.26 -12.11 13.31
C CYS A 257 -10.55 -12.02 14.66
N LYS A 258 -10.15 -13.17 15.24
CA LYS A 258 -9.39 -13.21 16.50
C LYS A 258 -8.07 -12.44 16.35
N PHE A 259 -7.34 -12.75 15.28
CA PHE A 259 -6.21 -11.97 14.78
C PHE A 259 -5.92 -12.36 13.33
N PHE A 260 -5.21 -11.48 12.64
CA PHE A 260 -4.84 -11.62 11.23
C PHE A 260 -3.37 -11.99 11.06
N ILE A 261 -3.04 -12.85 10.10
CA ILE A 261 -1.66 -13.15 9.68
C ILE A 261 -1.53 -12.88 8.18
N GLY A 262 -0.50 -12.15 7.78
CA GLY A 262 -0.17 -12.09 6.37
C GLY A 262 1.17 -11.46 6.06
N ASN A 263 1.58 -11.57 4.80
CA ASN A 263 2.77 -10.87 4.28
C ASN A 263 2.38 -9.52 3.66
N GLN A 264 3.35 -8.78 3.13
CA GLN A 264 3.20 -7.45 2.52
C GLN A 264 2.28 -7.49 1.28
N SER A 265 0.97 -7.53 1.53
CA SER A 265 -0.07 -7.82 0.56
C SER A 265 -1.28 -6.91 0.80
N PHE A 266 -2.21 -6.91 -0.15
CA PHE A 266 -3.42 -6.09 -0.04
C PHE A 266 -4.26 -6.43 1.21
N PRO A 267 -4.54 -7.71 1.56
CA PRO A 267 -5.28 -8.02 2.78
C PRO A 267 -4.60 -7.50 4.06
N PHE A 268 -3.26 -7.52 4.12
CA PHE A 268 -2.53 -6.93 5.25
C PHE A 268 -2.75 -5.42 5.34
N SER A 269 -2.87 -4.70 4.22
CA SER A 269 -3.19 -3.27 4.25
C SER A 269 -4.57 -2.95 4.86
N ILE A 270 -5.53 -3.89 4.74
CA ILE A 270 -6.83 -3.78 5.40
C ILE A 270 -6.70 -4.04 6.90
N ALA A 271 -6.04 -5.13 7.30
CA ALA A 271 -5.79 -5.44 8.72
C ALA A 271 -5.05 -4.30 9.42
N GLU A 272 -4.05 -3.71 8.75
CA GLU A 272 -3.34 -2.53 9.21
C GLU A 272 -4.26 -1.32 9.33
N GLY A 273 -5.14 -1.07 8.37
CA GLY A 273 -6.07 0.06 8.44
C GLY A 273 -7.13 -0.04 9.53
N LEU A 274 -7.53 -1.27 9.88
CA LEU A 274 -8.50 -1.56 10.93
C LEU A 274 -7.88 -1.63 12.34
N LYS A 275 -6.55 -1.76 12.42
CA LYS A 275 -5.78 -2.02 13.65
C LYS A 275 -6.26 -3.22 14.46
N VAL A 276 -6.74 -4.25 13.77
CA VAL A 276 -6.97 -5.55 14.42
C VAL A 276 -5.63 -6.11 14.93
N PRO A 277 -5.63 -7.00 15.93
CA PRO A 277 -4.45 -7.79 16.24
C PRO A 277 -3.97 -8.50 14.97
N ARG A 278 -2.71 -8.25 14.59
CA ARG A 278 -2.18 -8.65 13.29
C ARG A 278 -0.69 -8.92 13.34
N VAL A 279 -0.26 -9.87 12.51
CA VAL A 279 1.12 -10.32 12.42
C VAL A 279 1.58 -10.24 10.96
N LEU A 280 2.64 -9.46 10.72
CA LEU A 280 3.25 -9.26 9.41
C LEU A 280 4.45 -10.18 9.21
N GLU A 281 4.38 -11.05 8.20
CA GLU A 281 5.55 -11.70 7.63
C GLU A 281 6.31 -10.70 6.75
N LEU A 282 7.52 -10.30 7.19
CA LEU A 282 8.38 -9.38 6.45
C LEU A 282 9.25 -10.11 5.42
N SER A 283 9.34 -9.52 4.22
CA SER A 283 10.34 -9.90 3.23
C SER A 283 11.69 -9.23 3.52
N PHE A 284 12.79 -9.96 3.37
CA PHE A 284 14.13 -9.38 3.46
C PHE A 284 14.47 -8.42 2.31
N ASP A 285 13.80 -8.57 1.16
CA ASP A 285 14.09 -7.78 -0.04
C ASP A 285 13.47 -6.38 0.03
N VAL A 286 12.31 -6.26 0.68
CA VAL A 286 11.52 -5.04 0.74
C VAL A 286 10.94 -4.91 2.14
N ILE A 287 11.38 -3.92 2.91
CA ILE A 287 10.94 -3.68 4.28
C ILE A 287 10.24 -2.31 4.31
N ASN A 288 9.11 -2.23 3.61
CA ASN A 288 8.38 -1.00 3.37
C ASN A 288 6.98 -0.95 4.01
N VAL A 289 6.58 -2.00 4.73
CA VAL A 289 5.36 -2.02 5.53
C VAL A 289 5.79 -2.16 6.98
N VAL A 290 5.36 -1.23 7.81
CA VAL A 290 5.64 -1.24 9.25
C VAL A 290 4.29 -1.17 9.96
N PRO A 291 3.89 -2.22 10.71
CA PRO A 291 2.66 -2.19 11.48
C PRO A 291 2.74 -1.12 12.57
N GLU A 292 1.72 -0.27 12.67
CA GLU A 292 1.70 0.85 13.61
C GLU A 292 0.50 0.75 14.58
N GLY A 293 0.72 1.12 15.85
CA GLY A 293 -0.32 1.11 16.88
C GLY A 293 -0.58 -0.26 17.52
N PRO A 294 -1.57 -0.34 18.45
CA PRO A 294 -1.83 -1.54 19.23
C PRO A 294 -2.11 -2.79 18.36
N GLY A 295 -1.67 -3.95 18.85
CA GLY A 295 -1.88 -5.24 18.20
C GLY A 295 -1.10 -5.45 16.89
N GLY A 296 -0.30 -4.48 16.45
CA GLY A 296 0.57 -4.62 15.28
C GLY A 296 1.89 -5.32 15.64
N ASN A 297 2.17 -6.43 14.97
CA ASN A 297 3.42 -7.18 15.15
C ASN A 297 4.02 -7.50 13.78
N ASP A 298 5.34 -7.61 13.70
CA ASP A 298 6.07 -8.10 12.53
C ASP A 298 7.17 -9.09 12.94
N PHE A 299 7.62 -9.92 12.00
CA PHE A 299 8.67 -10.89 12.25
C PHE A 299 9.50 -11.22 11.01
N LEU A 300 10.73 -11.68 11.27
CA LEU A 300 11.65 -12.21 10.27
C LEU A 300 12.07 -13.67 10.54
N PHE A 301 11.90 -14.14 11.78
CA PHE A 301 12.41 -15.44 12.24
C PHE A 301 11.27 -16.33 12.75
N GLN A 302 11.39 -17.63 12.50
CA GLN A 302 10.38 -18.65 12.82
C GLN A 302 9.97 -18.64 14.30
N GLN A 303 10.94 -18.62 15.22
CA GLN A 303 10.65 -18.65 16.67
C GLN A 303 9.83 -17.42 17.11
N HIS A 304 10.04 -16.26 16.49
CA HIS A 304 9.27 -15.07 16.79
C HIS A 304 7.83 -15.22 16.27
N PHE A 305 7.67 -15.80 15.07
CA PHE A 305 6.35 -16.05 14.50
C PHE A 305 5.52 -16.97 15.38
N GLU A 306 6.06 -18.12 15.77
CA GLU A 306 5.38 -19.09 16.63
C GLU A 306 5.01 -18.50 17.99
N SER A 307 5.94 -17.75 18.61
CA SER A 307 5.72 -17.08 19.88
C SER A 307 4.59 -16.05 19.81
N LEU A 308 4.57 -15.22 18.76
CA LEU A 308 3.54 -14.21 18.53
C LEU A 308 2.15 -14.85 18.33
N VAL A 309 2.07 -15.91 17.51
CA VAL A 309 0.82 -16.62 17.24
C VAL A 309 0.29 -17.28 18.52
N ALA A 310 1.16 -17.93 19.31
CA ALA A 310 0.77 -18.51 20.59
C ALA A 310 0.24 -17.45 21.57
N ALA A 311 0.93 -16.31 21.70
CA ALA A 311 0.50 -15.22 22.57
C ALA A 311 -0.87 -14.66 22.17
N LEU A 312 -1.10 -14.42 20.87
CA LEU A 312 -2.38 -13.91 20.37
C LEU A 312 -3.52 -14.94 20.47
N TYR A 313 -3.21 -16.23 20.33
CA TYR A 313 -4.21 -17.29 20.46
C TYR A 313 -4.74 -17.41 21.89
N HIS A 314 -3.86 -17.25 22.89
CA HIS A 314 -4.21 -17.35 24.30
C HIS A 314 -4.63 -16.03 24.96
N ALA A 315 -4.56 -14.90 24.24
CA ALA A 315 -5.04 -13.62 24.73
C ALA A 315 -6.57 -13.62 24.89
N GLU A 316 -7.04 -13.07 26.02
CA GLU A 316 -8.44 -12.69 26.22
C GLU A 316 -8.77 -11.48 25.34
N ARG A 317 -10.01 -11.45 24.83
CA ARG A 317 -10.50 -10.39 23.94
C ARG A 317 -11.11 -9.23 24.70
#